data_AF-A0A150L4X4-F1
#
_entry.id   AF-A0A150L4X4-F1
#
_cell.length_a   1.000
_cell.length_b   1.000
_cell.length_c   1.000
_cell.angle_alpha   90.00
_cell.angle_beta   90.00
_cell.angle_gamma   90.00
#
_symmetry.space_group_name_H-M   'P 1'
#
loop_
_entity.id
_entity.type
_entity.pdbx_description
1 polymer ?
#
loop_
_entity_poly.entity_id
_entity_poly.type
_entity_poly.pdbx_seq_one_letter_code
_entity_poly.pdbx_strand_id
1 'polypeptide(L)'
;MSVLDNFEQWKDFLAERLEQAQQQGLSQQVISDVAYQIGDYLARQVDPKNPEERLLADLWRVADEQEQHAIANMMVKLVQQES
;
A
#
# COMPACT_ATOMS: atom_id res chain seq x y z
N MET A 1 10.24 1.60 17.16
CA MET A 1 9.38 0.58 16.53
C MET A 1 8.56 1.31 15.50
N SER A 2 9.00 1.24 14.24
CA SER A 2 8.30 1.80 13.09
C SER A 2 7.13 0.87 12.77
N VAL A 3 5.99 1.43 12.39
CA VAL A 3 4.74 0.68 12.13
C VAL A 3 4.81 -0.09 10.78
N LEU A 4 5.94 -0.02 10.07
CA LEU A 4 6.08 -0.45 8.69
C LEU A 4 7.46 -1.09 8.47
N ASP A 5 7.77 -2.14 9.23
CA ASP A 5 9.03 -2.86 9.10
C ASP A 5 9.00 -3.98 8.04
N ASN A 6 7.84 -4.30 7.45
CA ASN A 6 7.70 -5.28 6.36
C ASN A 6 6.37 -5.16 5.59
N PHE A 7 6.27 -5.86 4.46
CA PHE A 7 5.11 -5.91 3.58
C PHE A 7 3.83 -6.42 4.26
N GLU A 8 3.95 -7.37 5.18
CA GLU A 8 2.81 -7.90 5.91
C GLU A 8 2.17 -6.84 6.82
N GLN A 9 2.97 -6.06 7.56
CA GLN A 9 2.45 -4.93 8.35
C GLN A 9 1.80 -3.86 7.47
N TRP A 10 2.32 -3.65 6.27
CA TRP A 10 1.69 -2.78 5.30
C TRP A 10 0.31 -3.29 4.86
N LYS A 11 0.18 -4.59 4.59
CA LYS A 11 -1.12 -5.21 4.26
C LYS A 11 -2.10 -5.10 5.41
N ASP A 12 -1.69 -5.44 6.63
CA ASP A 12 -2.51 -5.38 7.83
C ASP A 12 -3.03 -3.96 8.07
N PHE A 13 -2.14 -2.97 7.96
CA PHE A 13 -2.51 -1.56 8.12
C PHE A 13 -3.51 -1.14 7.04
N LEU A 14 -3.27 -1.52 5.78
CA LEU A 14 -4.20 -1.19 4.70
C LEU A 14 -5.55 -1.88 4.88
N ALA A 15 -5.57 -3.13 5.33
CA ALA A 15 -6.78 -3.89 5.62
C ALA A 15 -7.62 -3.21 6.71
N GLU A 16 -6.99 -2.82 7.82
CA GLU A 16 -7.65 -2.12 8.93
C GLU A 16 -8.23 -0.78 8.46
N ARG A 17 -7.45 0.00 7.70
CA ARG A 17 -7.91 1.28 7.14
C ARG A 17 -9.03 1.11 6.13
N LEU A 18 -8.98 0.05 5.34
CA LEU A 18 -10.03 -0.30 4.39
C LEU A 18 -11.33 -0.64 5.12
N GLU A 19 -11.27 -1.50 6.13
CA GLU A 19 -12.42 -1.89 6.94
C GLU A 19 -13.07 -0.66 7.60
N GLN A 20 -12.25 0.20 8.21
CA GLN A 20 -12.73 1.45 8.81
C GLN A 20 -13.36 2.37 7.76
N ALA A 21 -12.75 2.48 6.58
CA ALA A 21 -13.29 3.30 5.49
C ALA A 21 -14.63 2.78 4.98
N GLN A 22 -14.80 1.47 4.84
CA GLN A 22 -16.07 0.86 4.46
C GLN A 22 -17.15 1.08 5.53
N GLN A 23 -16.81 0.91 6.81
CA GLN A 23 -17.74 1.13 7.92
C GLN A 23 -18.19 2.61 8.02
N GLN A 24 -17.31 3.55 7.69
CA GLN A 24 -17.60 4.98 7.70
C GLN A 24 -18.25 5.49 6.39
N GLY A 25 -18.43 4.64 5.39
CA GLY A 25 -18.95 5.03 4.07
C GLY A 25 -18.01 5.94 3.29
N LEU A 26 -16.70 5.91 3.57
CA LEU A 26 -15.69 6.65 2.83
C LEU A 26 -15.58 6.12 1.40
N SER A 27 -15.33 7.03 0.46
CA SER A 27 -15.21 6.66 -0.96
C SER A 27 -13.93 5.85 -1.23
N GLN A 28 -13.98 4.98 -2.24
CA GLN A 28 -12.83 4.21 -2.72
C GLN A 28 -11.63 5.09 -3.12
N GLN A 29 -11.88 6.36 -3.46
CA GLN A 29 -10.84 7.32 -3.82
C GLN A 29 -9.98 7.71 -2.60
N VAL A 30 -10.60 7.92 -1.45
CA VAL A 30 -9.87 8.18 -0.19
C VAL A 30 -8.98 6.99 0.20
N ILE A 31 -9.47 5.78 -0.03
CA ILE A 31 -8.71 4.54 0.22
C ILE A 31 -7.50 4.47 -0.72
N SER A 32 -7.69 4.80 -2.00
CA SER A 32 -6.61 4.85 -3.00
C SER A 32 -5.52 5.85 -2.61
N ASP A 33 -5.91 7.04 -2.16
CA ASP A 33 -4.97 8.08 -1.74
C ASP A 33 -4.17 7.67 -0.50
N VAL A 34 -4.82 7.00 0.46
CA VAL A 34 -4.13 6.43 1.63
C VAL A 34 -3.14 5.35 1.19
N ALA A 35 -3.55 4.42 0.31
CA ALA A 35 -2.67 3.39 -0.23
C ALA A 35 -1.45 3.98 -0.95
N TYR A 36 -1.65 5.06 -1.72
CA TYR A 36 -0.60 5.77 -2.41
C TYR A 36 0.43 6.39 -1.45
N GLN A 37 -0.04 7.09 -0.41
CA GLN A 37 0.85 7.68 0.60
C GLN A 37 1.68 6.61 1.33
N ILE A 38 1.09 5.46 1.63
CA ILE A 38 1.82 4.38 2.28
C ILE A 38 2.81 3.73 1.31
N GLY A 39 2.44 3.56 0.03
CA GLY A 39 3.35 3.08 -1.02
C GLY A 39 4.58 3.99 -1.17
N ASP A 40 4.40 5.31 -1.17
CA ASP A 40 5.50 6.27 -1.23
C ASP A 40 6.40 6.21 0.02
N TYR A 41 5.81 6.00 1.20
CA TYR A 41 6.58 5.78 2.43
C TYR A 41 7.42 4.51 2.34
N LEU A 42 6.83 3.38 1.91
CA LEU A 42 7.53 2.11 1.78
C LEU A 42 8.71 2.22 0.80
N ALA A 43 8.45 2.77 -0.40
CA ALA A 43 9.46 2.86 -1.45
C ALA A 43 10.66 3.73 -1.06
N ARG A 44 10.47 4.69 -0.14
CA ARG A 44 11.52 5.63 0.29
C ARG A 44 12.20 5.28 1.60
N GLN A 45 11.50 4.64 2.54
CA GLN A 45 11.95 4.50 3.92
C GLN A 45 12.17 3.06 4.38
N VAL A 46 11.62 2.07 3.68
CA VAL A 46 11.74 0.68 4.09
C VAL A 46 12.82 0.00 3.27
N ASP A 47 13.82 -0.56 3.98
CA ASP A 47 14.81 -1.43 3.36
C ASP A 47 14.14 -2.78 3.07
N PRO A 48 14.03 -3.20 1.80
CA PRO A 48 13.33 -4.42 1.44
C PRO A 48 13.98 -5.64 2.10
N LYS A 49 13.21 -6.41 2.85
CA LYS A 49 13.67 -7.59 3.61
C LYS A 49 13.49 -8.90 2.83
N ASN A 50 12.69 -8.90 1.78
CA ASN A 50 12.45 -10.05 0.91
C ASN A 50 12.38 -9.63 -0.58
N PRO A 51 12.46 -10.59 -1.52
CA PRO A 51 12.40 -10.31 -2.96
C PRO A 51 11.11 -9.62 -3.43
N GLU A 52 9.97 -9.92 -2.80
CA GLU A 52 8.67 -9.35 -3.13
C GLU A 52 8.61 -7.85 -2.81
N GLU A 53 9.06 -7.47 -1.61
CA GLU A 53 9.25 -6.08 -1.19
C GLU A 53 10.21 -5.34 -2.11
N ARG A 54 11.31 -6.01 -2.50
CA ARG A 54 12.31 -5.43 -3.41
C ARG A 54 11.71 -5.11 -4.76
N LEU A 55 10.95 -6.05 -5.32
CA LEU A 55 10.28 -5.88 -6.61
C LEU A 55 9.30 -4.71 -6.57
N LEU A 56 8.47 -4.63 -5.53
CA LEU A 56 7.51 -3.53 -5.39
C LEU A 56 8.20 -2.18 -5.24
N ALA A 57 9.27 -2.09 -4.46
CA ALA A 57 10.04 -0.86 -4.31
C ALA A 57 10.70 -0.43 -5.63
N ASP A 58 11.26 -1.36 -6.39
CA ASP A 58 11.86 -1.06 -7.70
C ASP A 58 10.80 -0.64 -8.72
N LEU A 59 9.63 -1.28 -8.76
CA LEU A 59 8.50 -0.87 -9.60
C LEU A 59 8.00 0.53 -9.23
N TRP A 60 7.84 0.82 -7.95
CA TRP A 60 7.38 2.12 -7.47
C TRP A 60 8.35 3.26 -7.84
N ARG A 61 9.65 2.99 -7.80
CA ARG A 61 10.69 3.98 -8.07
C ARG A 61 10.80 4.35 -9.54
N VAL A 62 10.45 3.45 -10.45
CA VAL A 62 10.47 3.71 -11.91
C VAL A 62 9.12 4.18 -12.44
N ALA A 63 8.05 4.01 -11.66
CA ALA A 63 6.70 4.40 -12.01
C ALA A 63 6.51 5.93 -11.98
N ASP A 64 5.75 6.46 -12.93
CA ASP A 64 5.20 7.80 -12.84
C ASP A 64 4.03 7.89 -11.81
N GLU A 65 3.51 9.09 -11.57
CA GLU A 65 2.44 9.31 -10.60
C GLU A 65 1.17 8.48 -10.91
N GLN A 66 0.81 8.36 -12.20
CA GLN A 66 -0.34 7.59 -12.62
C GLN A 66 -0.13 6.09 -12.36
N GLU A 67 1.07 5.59 -12.67
CA GLU A 67 1.47 4.21 -12.46
C GLU A 67 1.58 3.87 -10.96
N GLN A 68 2.07 4.78 -10.12
CA GLN A 68 2.10 4.62 -8.67
C GLN A 68 0.69 4.52 -8.08
N HIS A 69 -0.25 5.36 -8.53
CA HIS A 69 -1.66 5.23 -8.16
C HIS A 69 -2.26 3.89 -8.65
N ALA A 70 -1.87 3.40 -9.82
CA ALA A 70 -2.29 2.09 -10.29
C ALA A 70 -1.75 0.95 -9.42
N ILE A 71 -0.47 1.02 -9.03
CA ILE A 71 0.15 0.06 -8.10
C ILE A 71 -0.60 0.08 -6.76
N ALA A 72 -0.79 1.26 -6.16
CA ALA A 72 -1.55 1.42 -4.92
C ALA A 72 -2.96 0.82 -4.99
N ASN A 73 -3.68 1.04 -6.10
CA ASN A 73 -5.00 0.45 -6.31
C ASN A 73 -4.98 -1.08 -6.42
N MET A 74 -3.99 -1.65 -7.11
CA MET A 74 -3.83 -3.10 -7.22
C MET A 74 -3.55 -3.71 -5.86
N MET A 75 -2.70 -3.03 -5.10
CA MET A 75 -2.31 -3.39 -3.74
C MET A 75 -3.51 -3.38 -2.78
N VAL A 76 -4.41 -2.39 -2.87
CA VAL A 76 -5.71 -2.38 -2.15
C VAL A 76 -6.59 -3.57 -2.52
N LYS A 77 -6.73 -3.86 -3.81
CA LYS A 77 -7.56 -4.98 -4.28
C LYS A 77 -7.01 -6.34 -3.84
N LEU A 78 -5.68 -6.49 -3.81
CA LEU A 78 -5.02 -7.69 -3.34
C LEU A 78 -5.36 -7.96 -1.87
N VAL A 79 -5.20 -6.94 -1.01
CA VAL A 79 -5.54 -7.04 0.42
C VAL A 79 -7.02 -7.35 0.63
N GLN A 80 -7.91 -6.71 -0.13
CA GLN A 80 -9.35 -7.01 -0.12
C GLN A 80 -9.69 -8.46 -0.45
N GLN A 81 -8.92 -9.09 -1.35
CA GLN A 81 -9.15 -10.47 -1.76
C GLN A 81 -8.61 -11.48 -0.73
N GLU A 82 -7.57 -11.11 0.02
CA GLU A 82 -6.96 -11.94 1.07
C GLU A 82 -7.68 -11.84 2.44
N SER A 83 -8.61 -10.88 2.59
CA SER A 83 -9.38 -10.61 3.81
C SER A 83 -10.70 -11.39 3.90
#